data_AF-A0A7C2M0Y4-F1
#
_entry.id   AF-A0A7C2M0Y4-F1
#
_cell.length_a   1.000
_cell.length_b   1.000
_cell.length_c   1.000
_cell.angle_alpha   90.00
_cell.angle_beta   90.00
_cell.angle_gamma   90.00
#
_symmetry.space_group_name_H-M   'P 1'
#
loop_
_entity.id
_entity.type
_entity.pdbx_description
1 polymer ?
#
loop_
_entity_poly.entity_id
_entity_poly.type
_entity_poly.pdbx_seq_one_letter_code
_entity_poly.pdbx_strand_id
1 'polypeptide(L)'
;MAGKPNKLSRFWHELKRRNVIRVVAMYAGAAYIIIELVSNVAEPLHFPDWIATLVILLMIFGFPVIAILSWIFDITPQGLKKTEPTEAPDEAGAGSGRRKLKLSDVIIAMLVVVICILLYPKIFHVNRLERLRLSDERIAVAVMPFQNMTNDTSWNIWQSGLQFNVITALSNYSSELKVRDSESTNYLIRNEGIRNYASLSPDLAGMVSKKLDAHVFVFGNIVKSGSTIRLSAQLIDAETEDSYRSFQVDGNEKDILFLIDSLSTMVKNSLIITRLTYELPPGLRYHPLTNSPEAYRYYLYGDQARSRRDYERAKGMFSQALAIDSNFVMATHMLSATCVNQGLYEEALQWSDKAYEKRDQVPLKVKLLIEQNHANFYETPLEKIGYLEQYLEIDDLYP
;
A
#
# COMPACT_ATOMS: atom_id res chain seq x y z
N MET A 1 55.07 45.37 20.26
CA MET A 1 54.21 44.18 20.43
C MET A 1 53.29 44.09 19.22
N ALA A 2 53.47 43.11 18.34
CA ALA A 2 52.55 42.84 17.22
C ALA A 2 51.78 41.56 17.53
N GLY A 3 50.45 41.66 17.61
CA GLY A 3 49.56 40.55 17.97
C GLY A 3 49.61 39.41 16.94
N LYS A 4 49.70 38.16 17.42
CA LYS A 4 49.58 36.97 16.57
C LYS A 4 48.23 37.01 15.84
N PRO A 5 48.18 36.89 14.50
CA PRO A 5 46.91 36.94 13.77
C PRO A 5 46.01 35.77 14.16
N ASN A 6 44.72 36.05 14.42
CA ASN A 6 43.69 35.06 14.78
C ASN A 6 43.61 33.93 13.74
N LYS A 7 43.49 32.67 14.20
CA LYS A 7 43.40 31.47 13.34
C LYS A 7 42.33 31.57 12.24
N LEU A 8 41.20 32.24 12.52
CA LEU A 8 40.12 32.51 11.57
C LEU A 8 40.53 33.44 10.42
N SER A 9 41.37 34.45 10.68
CA SER A 9 41.86 35.36 9.63
C SER A 9 42.82 34.65 8.68
N ARG A 10 43.70 33.78 9.22
CA ARG A 10 44.57 32.94 8.37
C ARG A 10 43.76 31.98 7.50
N PHE A 11 42.75 31.33 8.07
CA PHE A 11 41.84 30.44 7.35
C PHE A 11 41.08 31.18 6.23
N TRP A 12 40.55 32.37 6.52
CA TRP A 12 39.89 33.23 5.53
C TRP A 12 40.82 33.66 4.40
N HIS A 13 42.06 34.02 4.72
CA HIS A 13 43.08 34.33 3.73
C HIS A 13 43.43 33.10 2.87
N GLU A 14 43.44 31.90 3.44
CA GLU A 14 43.69 30.65 2.72
C GLU A 14 42.55 30.27 1.76
N LEU A 15 41.29 30.42 2.20
CA LEU A 15 40.11 30.22 1.35
C LEU A 15 40.07 31.19 0.16
N LYS A 16 40.42 32.46 0.41
CA LYS A 16 40.49 33.49 -0.63
C LYS A 16 41.66 33.25 -1.59
N ARG A 17 42.81 32.78 -1.09
CA ARG A 17 44.01 32.47 -1.89
C ARG A 17 43.76 31.31 -2.86
N ARG A 18 43.06 30.26 -2.43
CA ARG A 18 42.80 29.04 -3.23
C ARG A 18 41.55 29.14 -4.12
N ASN A 19 41.06 30.35 -4.40
CA ASN A 19 39.86 30.61 -5.21
C ASN A 19 38.55 29.88 -4.78
N VAL A 20 38.51 29.27 -3.60
CA VAL A 20 37.36 28.48 -3.12
C VAL A 20 36.09 29.33 -3.05
N ILE A 21 36.21 30.59 -2.63
CA ILE A 21 35.07 31.52 -2.54
C ILE A 21 34.45 31.77 -3.92
N ARG A 22 35.26 31.87 -4.97
CA ARG A 22 34.79 32.10 -6.34
C ARG A 22 34.05 30.86 -6.88
N VAL A 23 34.58 29.66 -6.61
CA VAL A 23 33.95 28.40 -7.03
C VAL A 23 32.64 28.16 -6.26
N VAL A 24 32.63 28.43 -4.96
CA VAL A 24 31.41 28.37 -4.12
C VAL A 24 30.33 29.32 -4.64
N ALA A 25 30.70 30.56 -4.99
CA ALA A 25 29.75 31.53 -5.53
C ALA A 25 29.19 31.12 -6.90
N MET A 26 30.03 30.59 -7.80
CA MET A 26 29.59 30.06 -9.10
C MET A 26 28.65 28.86 -8.93
N TYR A 27 28.98 27.96 -8.01
CA TYR A 27 28.14 26.80 -7.71
C TYR A 27 26.77 27.21 -7.16
N ALA A 28 26.73 28.16 -6.23
CA ALA A 28 25.47 28.68 -5.70
C ALA A 28 24.60 29.32 -6.78
N GLY A 29 25.21 30.08 -7.70
CA GLY A 29 24.50 30.66 -8.84
C GLY A 29 23.95 29.61 -9.80
N ALA A 30 24.76 28.60 -10.16
CA ALA A 30 24.32 27.50 -11.02
C ALA A 30 23.20 26.66 -10.36
N ALA A 31 23.34 26.36 -9.06
CA ALA A 31 22.33 25.64 -8.30
C ALA A 31 21.00 26.40 -8.26
N TYR A 32 21.04 27.72 -8.03
CA TYR A 32 19.84 28.56 -8.06
C TYR A 32 19.12 28.50 -9.42
N ILE A 33 19.87 28.66 -10.52
CA ILE A 33 19.32 28.59 -11.88
C ILE A 33 18.68 27.22 -12.16
N ILE A 34 19.34 26.12 -11.75
CA ILE A 34 18.82 24.76 -11.96
C ILE A 34 17.56 24.53 -11.14
N ILE A 35 17.54 24.95 -9.87
CA ILE A 35 16.37 24.81 -9.00
C ILE A 35 15.18 25.58 -9.58
N GLU A 36 15.40 26.83 -9.98
CA GLU A 36 14.37 27.70 -10.58
C GLU A 36 13.85 27.13 -11.91
N LEU A 37 14.73 26.56 -12.74
CA LEU A 37 14.32 25.92 -13.99
C LEU A 37 13.44 24.69 -13.72
N VAL A 38 13.83 23.84 -12.76
CA VAL A 38 13.08 22.63 -12.43
C VAL A 38 11.74 22.98 -11.80
N SER A 39 11.66 23.97 -10.90
CA SER A 39 10.40 24.40 -10.30
C SER A 39 9.41 24.92 -11.34
N ASN A 40 9.88 25.65 -12.34
CA ASN A 40 9.03 26.23 -13.38
C ASN A 40 8.57 25.21 -14.45
N VAL A 41 9.31 24.13 -14.64
CA VAL A 41 9.05 23.13 -15.69
C VAL A 41 8.40 21.86 -15.13
N ALA A 42 8.54 21.57 -13.83
CA ALA A 42 8.00 20.37 -13.20
C ALA A 42 6.48 20.24 -13.34
N GLU A 43 5.74 21.30 -13.01
CA GLU A 43 4.28 21.30 -13.12
C GLU A 43 3.80 21.22 -14.58
N PRO A 44 4.29 22.06 -15.52
CA PRO A 44 3.85 21.99 -16.93
C PRO A 44 4.11 20.66 -17.63
N LEU A 45 5.18 19.93 -17.24
CA LEU A 45 5.53 18.64 -17.83
C LEU A 45 4.98 17.45 -17.04
N HIS A 46 4.16 17.68 -16.00
CA HIS A 46 3.62 16.64 -15.11
C HIS A 46 4.70 15.72 -14.55
N PHE A 47 5.85 16.29 -14.19
CA PHE A 47 6.89 15.53 -13.52
C PHE A 47 6.45 15.15 -12.10
N PRO A 48 6.77 13.93 -11.62
CA PRO A 48 6.51 13.55 -10.24
C PRO A 48 7.09 14.54 -9.21
N ASP A 49 6.32 14.87 -8.17
CA ASP A 49 6.66 15.87 -7.14
C ASP A 49 8.03 15.65 -6.46
N TRP A 50 8.51 14.40 -6.44
CA TRP A 50 9.81 14.06 -5.85
C TRP A 50 11.01 14.59 -6.65
N ILE A 51 10.85 14.94 -7.94
CA ILE A 51 11.96 15.37 -8.81
C ILE A 51 12.57 16.69 -8.32
N ALA A 52 11.75 17.68 -7.95
CA ALA A 52 12.24 18.94 -7.41
C ALA A 52 13.04 18.73 -6.12
N THR A 53 12.53 17.87 -5.23
CA THR A 53 13.19 17.50 -3.98
C THR A 53 14.54 16.81 -4.24
N LEU A 54 14.61 15.89 -5.21
CA LEU A 54 15.86 15.23 -5.60
C LEU A 54 16.91 16.24 -6.06
N VAL A 55 16.55 17.17 -6.95
CA VAL A 55 17.48 18.16 -7.50
C VAL A 55 18.07 19.02 -6.38
N ILE A 56 17.25 19.46 -5.43
CA ILE A 56 17.70 20.24 -4.27
C ILE A 56 18.70 19.43 -3.43
N LEU A 57 18.40 18.16 -3.14
CA LEU A 57 19.30 17.31 -2.38
C LEU A 57 20.64 17.11 -3.09
N LEU A 58 20.62 16.85 -4.41
CA LEU A 58 21.84 16.76 -5.20
C LEU A 58 22.67 18.04 -5.14
N MET A 59 22.03 19.22 -5.13
CA MET A 59 22.75 20.49 -4.99
C MET A 59 23.37 20.66 -3.59
N ILE A 60 22.66 20.28 -2.53
CA ILE A 60 23.15 20.37 -1.15
C ILE A 60 24.33 19.41 -0.93
N PHE A 61 24.23 18.18 -1.42
CA PHE A 61 25.31 17.20 -1.29
C PHE A 61 26.45 17.46 -2.29
N GLY A 62 26.19 17.93 -3.50
CA GLY A 62 27.24 18.31 -4.45
C GLY A 62 28.14 19.44 -3.94
N PHE A 63 27.62 20.32 -3.06
CA PHE A 63 28.34 21.47 -2.55
C PHE A 63 29.61 21.12 -1.76
N PRO A 64 29.58 20.27 -0.71
CA PRO A 64 30.80 19.86 -0.02
C PRO A 64 31.86 19.25 -0.93
N VAL A 65 31.47 18.47 -1.94
CA VAL A 65 32.40 17.83 -2.87
C VAL A 65 33.17 18.88 -3.67
N ILE A 66 32.46 19.84 -4.25
CA ILE A 66 33.06 20.90 -5.07
C ILE A 66 33.90 21.85 -4.22
N ALA A 67 33.46 22.18 -3.00
CA ALA A 67 34.25 22.99 -2.08
C ALA A 67 35.58 22.32 -1.70
N ILE A 68 35.57 21.00 -1.44
CA ILE A 68 36.78 20.23 -1.12
C ILE A 68 37.69 20.11 -2.34
N LEU A 69 37.14 19.82 -3.53
CA LEU A 69 37.92 19.75 -4.77
C LEU A 69 38.60 21.09 -5.08
N SER A 70 37.90 22.21 -4.91
CA SER A 70 38.47 23.54 -5.09
C SER A 70 39.57 23.88 -4.09
N TRP A 71 39.57 23.27 -2.90
CA TRP A 71 40.64 23.47 -1.93
C TRP A 71 41.92 22.75 -2.36
N ILE A 72 41.77 21.53 -2.86
CA ILE A 72 42.89 20.63 -3.17
C ILE A 72 43.52 20.93 -4.54
N PHE A 73 42.74 21.37 -5.51
CA PHE A 73 43.18 21.61 -6.89
C PHE A 73 43.08 23.09 -7.27
N ASP A 74 44.21 23.71 -7.61
CA ASP A 74 44.23 25.04 -8.26
C ASP A 74 44.00 24.86 -9.76
N ILE A 75 42.83 25.25 -10.25
CA ILE A 75 42.49 25.23 -11.68
C ILE A 75 43.22 26.41 -12.33
N THR A 76 44.42 26.14 -12.86
CA THR A 76 45.16 27.09 -13.72
C THR A 76 44.92 26.78 -15.20
N PRO A 77 44.96 27.77 -16.12
CA PRO A 77 44.67 27.58 -17.54
C PRO A 77 45.58 26.61 -18.31
N GLN A 78 46.55 25.98 -17.64
CA GLN A 78 47.58 25.11 -18.25
C GLN A 78 47.55 23.66 -17.71
N GLY A 79 46.52 23.26 -16.95
CA GLY A 79 46.32 21.87 -16.49
C GLY A 79 46.74 21.59 -15.04
N LEU A 80 46.15 20.54 -14.45
CA LEU A 80 46.21 20.17 -13.02
C LEU A 80 47.65 19.93 -12.53
N LYS A 81 48.19 20.82 -11.69
CA LYS A 81 49.40 20.56 -10.89
C LYS A 81 49.08 20.57 -9.39
N LYS A 82 49.41 19.45 -8.74
CA LYS A 82 49.34 19.23 -7.29
C LYS A 82 50.41 20.09 -6.61
N THR A 83 50.02 21.03 -5.76
CA THR A 83 50.96 21.84 -4.97
C THR A 83 51.47 21.04 -3.78
N GLU A 84 52.78 20.83 -3.68
CA GLU A 84 53.45 20.30 -2.49
C GLU A 84 53.61 21.40 -1.41
N PRO A 85 53.37 21.11 -0.11
CA PRO A 85 53.72 22.01 0.98
C PRO A 85 55.21 21.85 1.38
N THR A 86 55.88 23.00 1.51
CA THR A 86 57.25 23.20 1.99
C THR A 86 57.57 22.49 3.31
N GLU A 87 58.74 21.85 3.35
CA GLU A 87 59.35 21.10 4.46
C GLU A 87 59.52 21.89 5.76
N ALA A 88 59.27 21.22 6.89
CA ALA A 88 60.03 21.34 8.15
C ALA A 88 59.78 20.08 9.03
N PRO A 89 60.75 19.65 9.85
CA PRO A 89 61.18 18.26 9.92
C PRO A 89 60.53 17.40 11.01
N ASP A 90 60.75 16.09 10.84
CA ASP A 90 60.32 14.95 11.65
C ASP A 90 60.46 15.11 13.17
N GLU A 91 59.39 14.80 13.90
CA GLU A 91 59.47 14.08 15.16
C GLU A 91 58.45 12.94 15.19
N ALA A 92 58.97 11.73 15.40
CA ALA A 92 58.24 10.47 15.46
C ALA A 92 57.49 10.32 16.79
N GLY A 93 56.25 9.80 16.75
CA GLY A 93 55.48 9.48 17.95
C GLY A 93 54.22 8.65 17.66
N ALA A 94 54.36 7.33 17.80
CA ALA A 94 53.38 6.31 18.17
C ALA A 94 51.86 6.51 17.90
N GLY A 95 51.30 5.55 17.16
CA GLY A 95 50.13 4.81 17.62
C GLY A 95 48.77 5.53 17.65
N SER A 96 48.15 5.72 16.50
CA SER A 96 46.79 5.20 16.27
C SER A 96 46.55 5.15 14.77
N GLY A 97 46.23 3.97 14.26
CA GLY A 97 45.79 3.79 12.88
C GLY A 97 44.41 4.41 12.66
N ARG A 98 44.26 5.74 12.86
CA ARG A 98 43.16 6.48 12.26
C ARG A 98 43.41 6.48 10.76
N ARG A 99 42.78 5.53 10.07
CA ARG A 99 42.72 5.48 8.61
C ARG A 99 42.35 6.89 8.14
N LYS A 100 43.32 7.63 7.59
CA LYS A 100 43.07 8.96 7.02
C LYS A 100 42.06 8.72 5.90
N LEU A 101 40.80 9.12 6.10
CA LEU A 101 39.72 8.97 5.12
C LEU A 101 40.25 9.50 3.78
N LYS A 102 40.38 8.61 2.79
CA LYS A 102 40.78 9.03 1.45
C LYS A 102 39.60 9.77 0.83
N LEU A 103 39.86 10.67 -0.11
CA LEU A 103 38.82 11.46 -0.80
C LEU A 103 37.71 10.58 -1.39
N SER A 104 38.07 9.37 -1.86
CA SER A 104 37.15 8.33 -2.29
C SER A 104 36.12 7.97 -1.22
N ASP A 105 36.53 7.89 0.05
CA ASP A 105 35.71 7.42 1.15
C ASP A 105 34.63 8.45 1.52
N VAL A 106 34.94 9.75 1.39
CA VAL A 106 33.98 10.85 1.62
C VAL A 106 32.96 10.94 0.47
N ILE A 107 33.42 10.79 -0.77
CA ILE A 107 32.54 10.77 -1.95
C ILE A 107 31.61 9.55 -1.88
N ILE A 108 32.13 8.37 -1.55
CA ILE A 108 31.34 7.14 -1.41
C ILE A 108 30.34 7.29 -0.26
N ALA A 109 30.73 7.81 0.91
CA ALA A 109 29.81 8.00 2.03
C ALA A 109 28.65 8.94 1.67
N MET A 110 28.92 10.01 0.92
CA MET A 110 27.89 10.93 0.47
C MET A 110 26.98 10.31 -0.61
N LEU A 111 27.54 9.56 -1.55
CA LEU A 111 26.77 8.82 -2.54
C LEU A 111 25.86 7.79 -1.87
N VAL A 112 26.35 7.12 -0.83
CA VAL A 112 25.55 6.21 0.00
C VAL A 112 24.43 6.97 0.71
N VAL A 113 24.68 8.16 1.26
CA VAL A 113 23.61 8.98 1.89
C VAL A 113 22.57 9.41 0.85
N VAL A 114 22.98 9.84 -0.33
CA VAL A 114 22.05 10.20 -1.43
C VAL A 114 21.26 8.98 -1.90
N ILE A 115 21.92 7.83 -2.07
CA ILE A 115 21.26 6.55 -2.41
C ILE A 115 20.30 6.14 -1.29
N CYS A 116 20.68 6.27 -0.01
CA CYS A 116 19.81 5.99 1.12
C CYS A 116 18.61 6.94 1.18
N ILE A 117 18.77 8.22 0.83
CA ILE A 117 17.66 9.19 0.76
C ILE A 117 16.77 8.93 -0.45
N LEU A 118 17.34 8.56 -1.60
CA LEU A 118 16.62 8.18 -2.82
C LEU A 118 15.86 6.87 -2.67
N LEU A 119 16.47 5.92 -1.98
CA LEU A 119 15.87 4.66 -1.63
C LEU A 119 14.98 4.78 -0.38
N TYR A 120 15.04 5.87 0.40
CA TYR A 120 14.19 6.05 1.57
C TYR A 120 12.69 6.01 1.23
N PRO A 121 12.16 6.74 0.22
CA PRO A 121 10.78 6.53 -0.19
C PRO A 121 10.57 5.13 -0.79
N LYS A 122 11.54 4.56 -1.52
CA LYS A 122 11.36 3.24 -2.19
C LYS A 122 11.44 2.02 -1.25
N ILE A 123 12.18 2.13 -0.14
CA ILE A 123 12.45 1.09 0.89
C ILE A 123 11.63 1.36 2.16
N PHE A 124 11.46 2.63 2.53
CA PHE A 124 10.67 3.13 3.67
C PHE A 124 9.49 4.00 3.20
N HIS A 125 8.84 3.63 2.09
CA HIS A 125 7.38 3.74 2.11
C HIS A 125 6.95 2.81 3.24
N VAL A 126 6.93 3.35 4.46
CA VAL A 126 6.14 2.81 5.55
C VAL A 126 4.75 2.85 4.98
N ASN A 127 4.36 1.71 4.39
CA ASN A 127 3.06 1.52 3.81
C ASN A 127 2.08 2.06 4.84
N ARG A 128 1.09 2.84 4.42
CA ARG A 128 0.00 3.27 5.32
C ARG A 128 -0.50 2.08 6.17
N LEU A 129 -0.44 0.88 5.60
CA LEU A 129 -0.57 -0.46 6.21
C LEU A 129 0.20 -0.70 7.51
N GLU A 130 1.47 -0.32 7.64
CA GLU A 130 2.24 -0.54 8.87
C GLU A 130 1.90 0.49 9.94
N ARG A 131 1.50 1.71 9.54
CA ARG A 131 0.85 2.69 10.42
C ARG A 131 -0.55 2.24 10.87
N LEU A 132 -1.33 1.64 9.97
CA LEU A 132 -2.68 1.10 10.23
C LEU A 132 -2.65 -0.17 11.09
N ARG A 133 -1.59 -0.98 10.97
CA ARG A 133 -1.29 -2.12 11.86
C ARG A 133 -0.92 -1.68 13.28
N LEU A 134 -0.40 -0.46 13.44
CA LEU A 134 -0.02 0.13 14.73
C LEU A 134 -1.12 1.04 15.31
N SER A 135 -2.08 1.50 14.52
CA SER A 135 -3.00 2.58 14.91
C SER A 135 -4.39 2.14 15.38
N ASP A 136 -4.74 0.85 15.31
CA ASP A 136 -6.11 0.39 15.63
C ASP A 136 -7.18 1.12 14.78
N GLU A 137 -6.77 1.64 13.60
CA GLU A 137 -7.63 2.51 12.80
C GLU A 137 -8.65 1.71 11.99
N ARG A 138 -9.87 2.21 12.06
CA ARG A 138 -11.03 1.71 11.33
C ARG A 138 -10.94 2.12 9.87
N ILE A 139 -11.47 1.30 8.96
CA ILE A 139 -11.61 1.74 7.56
C ILE A 139 -12.63 2.87 7.52
N ALA A 140 -12.18 4.06 7.12
CA ALA A 140 -13.08 5.18 6.90
C ALA A 140 -13.83 4.99 5.58
N VAL A 141 -15.16 5.01 5.60
CA VAL A 141 -16.01 4.72 4.44
C VAL A 141 -16.96 5.88 4.18
N ALA A 142 -16.97 6.41 2.96
CA ALA A 142 -18.01 7.32 2.49
C ALA A 142 -19.03 6.56 1.63
N VAL A 143 -20.31 6.90 1.73
CA VAL A 143 -21.36 6.29 0.89
C VAL A 143 -22.01 7.40 0.08
N MET A 144 -21.90 7.31 -1.23
CA MET A 144 -22.50 8.29 -2.12
C MET A 144 -24.01 8.06 -2.27
N PRO A 145 -24.79 9.11 -2.56
CA PRO A 145 -26.15 8.94 -3.05
C PRO A 145 -26.17 8.05 -4.29
N PHE A 146 -27.10 7.11 -4.35
CA PHE A 146 -27.21 6.22 -5.49
C PHE A 146 -27.74 6.98 -6.71
N GLN A 147 -27.24 6.66 -7.89
CA GLN A 147 -27.71 7.26 -9.13
C GLN A 147 -29.03 6.62 -9.55
N ASN A 148 -30.06 7.43 -9.80
CA ASN A 148 -31.28 6.95 -10.41
C ASN A 148 -31.10 6.90 -11.94
N MET A 149 -30.93 5.70 -12.50
CA MET A 149 -30.81 5.45 -13.94
C MET A 149 -32.06 4.76 -14.51
N THR A 150 -33.21 4.87 -13.84
CA THR A 150 -34.47 4.26 -14.26
C THR A 150 -35.24 5.08 -15.30
N ASN A 151 -34.84 6.34 -15.54
CA ASN A 151 -35.60 7.37 -16.27
C ASN A 151 -36.97 7.72 -15.65
N ASP A 152 -37.24 7.29 -14.41
CA ASP A 152 -38.47 7.59 -13.67
C ASP A 152 -38.13 8.36 -12.40
N THR A 153 -38.60 9.61 -12.29
CA THR A 153 -38.30 10.48 -11.16
C THR A 153 -38.95 10.04 -9.85
N SER A 154 -39.98 9.17 -9.89
CA SER A 154 -40.56 8.59 -8.68
C SER A 154 -39.52 7.78 -7.88
N TRP A 155 -38.46 7.31 -8.55
CA TRP A 155 -37.35 6.58 -7.95
C TRP A 155 -36.29 7.47 -7.28
N ASN A 156 -36.37 8.81 -7.41
CA ASN A 156 -35.39 9.72 -6.80
C ASN A 156 -35.36 9.60 -5.26
N ILE A 157 -36.47 9.21 -4.63
CA ILE A 157 -36.53 8.97 -3.18
C ILE A 157 -35.54 7.88 -2.72
N TRP A 158 -35.26 6.90 -3.59
CA TRP A 158 -34.37 5.79 -3.28
C TRP A 158 -32.89 6.14 -3.37
N GLN A 159 -32.51 7.27 -3.95
CA GLN A 159 -31.11 7.68 -4.03
C GLN A 159 -30.48 7.89 -2.65
N SER A 160 -31.14 8.73 -1.83
CA SER A 160 -30.77 8.95 -0.43
C SER A 160 -31.23 7.78 0.46
N GLY A 161 -32.34 7.11 0.11
CA GLY A 161 -32.81 5.94 0.84
C GLY A 161 -31.79 4.80 0.86
N LEU A 162 -31.23 4.43 -0.30
CA LEU A 162 -30.16 3.45 -0.42
C LEU A 162 -28.89 3.88 0.32
N GLN A 163 -28.47 5.13 0.14
CA GLN A 163 -27.33 5.70 0.86
C GLN A 163 -27.48 5.51 2.37
N PHE A 164 -28.63 5.90 2.92
CA PHE A 164 -28.92 5.80 4.35
C PHE A 164 -28.94 4.35 4.85
N ASN A 165 -29.57 3.43 4.10
CA ASN A 165 -29.63 2.02 4.50
C ASN A 165 -28.25 1.36 4.50
N VAL A 166 -27.43 1.64 3.48
CA VAL A 166 -26.03 1.15 3.44
C VAL A 166 -25.24 1.75 4.60
N ILE A 167 -25.32 3.06 4.84
CA ILE A 167 -24.67 3.70 6.00
C ILE A 167 -25.10 3.04 7.31
N THR A 168 -26.39 2.78 7.48
CA THR A 168 -26.95 2.13 8.68
C THR A 168 -26.37 0.74 8.88
N ALA A 169 -26.35 -0.08 7.83
CA ALA A 169 -25.79 -1.44 7.89
C ALA A 169 -24.30 -1.44 8.25
N LEU A 170 -23.54 -0.47 7.73
CA LEU A 170 -22.11 -0.32 8.01
C LEU A 170 -21.84 0.25 9.42
N SER A 171 -22.65 1.19 9.89
CA SER A 171 -22.45 1.89 11.16
C SER A 171 -22.61 0.98 12.38
N ASN A 172 -23.35 -0.13 12.23
CA ASN A 172 -23.47 -1.18 13.25
C ASN A 172 -22.15 -1.92 13.54
N TYR A 173 -21.12 -1.73 12.71
CA TYR A 173 -19.79 -2.36 12.83
C TYR A 173 -18.72 -1.31 13.11
N SER A 174 -19.00 -0.47 14.11
CA SER A 174 -18.18 0.69 14.46
C SER A 174 -16.81 0.35 15.06
N SER A 175 -16.54 -0.93 15.37
CA SER A 175 -15.22 -1.46 15.75
C SER A 175 -14.29 -1.63 14.54
N GLU A 176 -14.82 -1.94 13.36
CA GLU A 176 -14.04 -2.19 12.15
C GLU A 176 -14.09 -1.00 11.17
N LEU A 177 -15.20 -0.24 11.18
CA LEU A 177 -15.52 0.79 10.20
C LEU A 177 -15.76 2.16 10.85
N LYS A 178 -15.31 3.21 10.17
CA LYS A 178 -15.61 4.62 10.47
C LYS A 178 -16.44 5.19 9.32
N VAL A 179 -17.74 5.03 9.41
CA VAL A 179 -18.66 5.47 8.35
C VAL A 179 -18.84 6.99 8.42
N ARG A 180 -18.68 7.66 7.29
CA ARG A 180 -18.90 9.11 7.15
C ARG A 180 -20.40 9.37 7.01
N ASP A 181 -20.84 10.44 7.66
CA ASP A 181 -22.24 10.82 7.69
C ASP A 181 -22.75 11.25 6.29
N SER A 182 -24.05 11.00 6.06
CA SER A 182 -24.70 11.30 4.79
C SER A 182 -24.88 12.80 4.56
N GLU A 183 -25.12 13.59 5.60
CA GLU A 183 -25.27 15.05 5.48
C GLU A 183 -23.96 15.71 5.05
N SER A 184 -22.84 15.32 5.66
CA SER A 184 -21.49 15.79 5.30
C SER A 184 -21.15 15.47 3.84
N THR A 185 -21.46 14.24 3.42
CA THR A 185 -21.27 13.79 2.04
C THR A 185 -22.12 14.60 1.07
N ASN A 186 -23.41 14.75 1.36
CA ASN A 186 -24.36 15.44 0.50
C ASN A 186 -24.10 16.95 0.47
N TYR A 187 -23.62 17.54 1.56
CA TYR A 187 -23.18 18.93 1.61
C TYR A 187 -22.02 19.19 0.65
N LEU A 188 -20.98 18.35 0.69
CA LEU A 188 -19.83 18.50 -0.21
C LEU A 188 -20.24 18.31 -1.67
N ILE A 189 -21.05 17.30 -1.99
CA ILE A 189 -21.56 17.09 -3.36
C ILE A 189 -22.34 18.33 -3.86
N ARG A 190 -23.20 18.91 -3.03
CA ARG A 190 -23.94 20.13 -3.38
C ARG A 190 -23.05 21.36 -3.52
N ASN A 191 -21.99 21.46 -2.72
CA ASN A 191 -21.02 22.56 -2.80
C ASN A 191 -20.23 22.54 -4.12
N GLU A 192 -20.07 21.35 -4.72
CA GLU A 192 -19.51 21.17 -6.07
C GLU A 192 -20.56 21.41 -7.18
N GLY A 193 -21.74 21.94 -6.83
CA GLY A 193 -22.79 22.32 -7.79
C GLY A 193 -23.70 21.17 -8.24
N ILE A 194 -23.50 19.95 -7.75
CA ILE A 194 -24.32 18.80 -8.12
C ILE A 194 -25.62 18.79 -7.30
N ARG A 195 -26.74 18.98 -8.00
CA ARG A 195 -28.10 18.87 -7.42
C ARG A 195 -28.84 17.62 -7.88
N ASN A 196 -28.45 17.06 -9.03
CA ASN A 196 -28.98 15.81 -9.56
C ASN A 196 -27.91 14.73 -9.45
N TYR A 197 -28.12 13.73 -8.59
CA TYR A 197 -27.11 12.69 -8.38
C TYR A 197 -26.92 11.77 -9.60
N ALA A 198 -27.84 11.77 -10.58
CA ALA A 198 -27.62 11.04 -11.84
C ALA A 198 -26.41 11.57 -12.64
N SER A 199 -25.95 12.80 -12.38
CA SER A 199 -24.73 13.37 -12.99
C SER A 199 -23.48 13.28 -12.10
N LEU A 200 -23.56 12.60 -10.95
CA LEU A 200 -22.40 12.42 -10.07
C LEU A 200 -21.39 11.49 -10.77
N SER A 201 -20.19 11.98 -11.08
CA SER A 201 -19.13 11.14 -11.66
C SER A 201 -18.32 10.41 -10.57
N PRO A 202 -17.69 9.27 -10.90
CA PRO A 202 -16.73 8.62 -10.00
C PRO A 202 -15.61 9.55 -9.52
N ASP A 203 -15.04 10.37 -10.40
CA ASP A 203 -13.95 11.31 -10.07
C ASP A 203 -14.40 12.33 -9.00
N LEU A 204 -15.61 12.87 -9.14
CA LEU A 204 -16.16 13.79 -8.16
C LEU A 204 -16.45 13.10 -6.82
N ALA A 205 -16.99 11.87 -6.87
CA ALA A 205 -17.18 11.05 -5.69
C ALA A 205 -15.84 10.75 -4.98
N GLY A 206 -14.78 10.46 -5.74
CA GLY A 206 -13.42 10.30 -5.24
C GLY A 206 -12.91 11.57 -4.55
N MET A 207 -13.03 12.73 -5.18
CA MET A 207 -12.67 14.02 -4.57
C MET A 207 -13.44 14.31 -3.28
N VAL A 208 -14.75 14.07 -3.25
CA VAL A 208 -15.57 14.23 -2.04
C VAL A 208 -15.10 13.27 -0.95
N SER A 209 -14.77 12.03 -1.30
CA SER A 209 -14.27 11.01 -0.37
C SER A 209 -12.92 11.39 0.24
N LYS A 210 -12.00 11.93 -0.57
CA LYS A 210 -10.70 12.49 -0.11
C LYS A 210 -10.93 13.65 0.87
N LYS A 211 -11.83 14.59 0.56
CA LYS A 211 -12.20 15.70 1.46
C LYS A 211 -12.79 15.23 2.78
N LEU A 212 -13.51 14.10 2.76
CA LEU A 212 -14.05 13.46 3.94
C LEU A 212 -13.04 12.60 4.69
N ASP A 213 -11.78 12.47 4.23
CA ASP A 213 -10.79 11.57 4.83
C ASP A 213 -11.33 10.11 4.88
N ALA A 214 -12.04 9.71 3.83
CA ALA A 214 -12.47 8.33 3.61
C ALA A 214 -11.38 7.56 2.87
N HIS A 215 -11.14 6.31 3.27
CA HIS A 215 -10.22 5.41 2.58
C HIS A 215 -10.89 4.75 1.38
N VAL A 216 -12.18 4.42 1.51
CA VAL A 216 -12.98 3.74 0.49
C VAL A 216 -14.31 4.47 0.36
N PHE A 217 -14.88 4.48 -0.84
CA PHE A 217 -16.24 4.96 -1.04
C PHE A 217 -17.13 3.97 -1.77
N VAL A 218 -18.42 4.00 -1.41
CA VAL A 218 -19.48 3.24 -2.08
C VAL A 218 -20.10 4.11 -3.15
N PHE A 219 -20.05 3.65 -4.40
CA PHE A 219 -20.68 4.31 -5.54
C PHE A 219 -21.65 3.34 -6.22
N GLY A 220 -22.88 3.76 -6.49
CA GLY A 220 -23.92 2.83 -6.91
C GLY A 220 -25.04 3.46 -7.71
N ASN A 221 -25.86 2.61 -8.34
CA ASN A 221 -26.97 3.02 -9.18
C ASN A 221 -28.19 2.09 -9.05
N ILE A 222 -29.32 2.61 -9.54
CA ILE A 222 -30.60 1.92 -9.67
C ILE A 222 -30.94 1.89 -11.16
N VAL A 223 -31.12 0.69 -11.71
CA VAL A 223 -31.59 0.50 -13.09
C VAL A 223 -32.92 -0.25 -13.04
N LYS A 224 -33.84 0.10 -13.94
CA LYS A 224 -35.14 -0.57 -14.07
C LYS A 224 -35.39 -0.93 -15.52
N SER A 225 -35.84 -2.17 -15.76
CA SER A 225 -36.25 -2.66 -17.07
C SER A 225 -37.50 -3.53 -16.91
N GLY A 226 -38.63 -3.06 -17.44
CA GLY A 226 -39.93 -3.68 -17.19
C GLY A 226 -40.25 -3.73 -15.69
N SER A 227 -40.49 -4.93 -15.15
CA SER A 227 -40.72 -5.15 -13.71
C SER A 227 -39.44 -5.34 -12.91
N THR A 228 -38.30 -5.56 -13.57
CA THR A 228 -37.03 -5.89 -12.92
C THR A 228 -36.29 -4.61 -12.52
N ILE A 229 -35.86 -4.56 -11.28
CA ILE A 229 -34.96 -3.55 -10.74
C ILE A 229 -33.63 -4.22 -10.43
N ARG A 230 -32.57 -3.51 -10.76
CA ARG A 230 -31.20 -3.87 -10.46
C ARG A 230 -30.59 -2.77 -9.61
N LEU A 231 -30.12 -3.16 -8.42
CA LEU A 231 -29.31 -2.31 -7.58
C LEU A 231 -27.85 -2.72 -7.75
N SER A 232 -26.99 -1.75 -8.06
CA SER A 232 -25.56 -1.98 -8.20
C SER A 232 -24.78 -1.10 -7.24
N ALA A 233 -23.70 -1.62 -6.66
CA ALA A 233 -22.76 -0.85 -5.85
C ALA A 233 -21.33 -1.30 -6.14
N GLN A 234 -20.39 -0.37 -6.03
CA GLN A 234 -18.97 -0.61 -6.14
C GLN A 234 -18.26 -0.05 -4.91
N LEU A 235 -17.24 -0.76 -4.45
CA LEU A 235 -16.27 -0.26 -3.48
C LEU A 235 -15.06 0.24 -4.24
N ILE A 236 -14.73 1.51 -4.08
CA ILE A 236 -13.67 2.17 -4.83
C ILE A 236 -12.67 2.76 -3.84
N ASP A 237 -11.37 2.59 -4.12
CA ASP A 237 -10.30 3.26 -3.36
C ASP A 237 -10.40 4.77 -3.54
N ALA A 238 -10.44 5.52 -2.44
CA ALA A 238 -10.55 6.95 -2.53
C ALA A 238 -9.28 7.59 -3.11
N GLU A 239 -8.09 7.02 -2.94
CA GLU A 239 -6.82 7.55 -3.42
C GLU A 239 -6.55 7.17 -4.87
N THR A 240 -6.61 5.87 -5.18
CA THR A 240 -6.24 5.33 -6.50
C THR A 240 -7.39 5.28 -7.51
N GLU A 241 -8.63 5.45 -7.04
CA GLU A 241 -9.86 5.36 -7.85
C GLU A 241 -10.09 3.96 -8.45
N ASP A 242 -9.34 2.95 -7.99
CA ASP A 242 -9.51 1.57 -8.42
C ASP A 242 -10.75 0.94 -7.77
N SER A 243 -11.55 0.25 -8.59
CA SER A 243 -12.69 -0.52 -8.11
C SER A 243 -12.21 -1.83 -7.48
N TYR A 244 -12.39 -1.98 -6.18
CA TYR A 244 -12.04 -3.17 -5.41
C TYR A 244 -13.01 -4.33 -5.67
N ARG A 245 -14.31 -4.02 -5.67
CA ARG A 245 -15.36 -5.02 -5.83
C ARG A 245 -16.68 -4.36 -6.24
N SER A 246 -17.41 -5.06 -7.10
CA SER A 246 -18.75 -4.70 -7.55
C SER A 246 -19.78 -5.71 -7.02
N PHE A 247 -20.97 -5.21 -6.73
CA PHE A 247 -22.12 -5.98 -6.27
C PHE A 247 -23.34 -5.64 -7.11
N GLN A 248 -24.20 -6.62 -7.28
CA GLN A 248 -25.44 -6.46 -7.99
C GLN A 248 -26.51 -7.36 -7.40
N VAL A 249 -27.72 -6.82 -7.22
CA VAL A 249 -28.89 -7.57 -6.78
C VAL A 249 -30.06 -7.20 -7.68
N ASP A 250 -30.70 -8.23 -8.23
CA ASP A 250 -31.85 -8.08 -9.12
C ASP A 250 -33.13 -8.55 -8.40
N GLY A 251 -34.24 -7.89 -8.66
CA GLY A 251 -35.54 -8.30 -8.15
C GLY A 251 -36.67 -7.43 -8.69
N ASN A 252 -37.84 -7.48 -8.04
CA ASN A 252 -38.99 -6.69 -8.42
C ASN A 252 -39.23 -5.53 -7.45
N GLU A 253 -40.08 -4.58 -7.86
CA GLU A 253 -40.39 -3.39 -7.07
C GLU A 253 -40.99 -3.71 -5.70
N LYS A 254 -41.79 -4.78 -5.63
CA LYS A 254 -42.40 -5.27 -4.38
C LYS A 254 -41.37 -5.77 -3.37
N ASP A 255 -40.19 -6.17 -3.86
CA ASP A 255 -39.13 -6.76 -3.06
C ASP A 255 -38.01 -5.74 -2.76
N ILE A 256 -38.19 -4.46 -3.09
CA ILE A 256 -37.12 -3.45 -3.05
C ILE A 256 -36.39 -3.40 -1.71
N LEU A 257 -37.10 -3.51 -0.59
CA LEU A 257 -36.50 -3.53 0.75
C LEU A 257 -35.55 -4.73 0.93
N PHE A 258 -35.95 -5.91 0.45
CA PHE A 258 -35.08 -7.09 0.48
C PHE A 258 -33.85 -6.92 -0.41
N LEU A 259 -33.99 -6.25 -1.57
CA LEU A 259 -32.83 -5.96 -2.43
C LEU A 259 -31.86 -4.99 -1.75
N ILE A 260 -32.37 -3.98 -1.04
CA ILE A 260 -31.58 -3.03 -0.26
C ILE A 260 -30.82 -3.75 0.85
N ASP A 261 -31.49 -4.61 1.61
CA ASP A 261 -30.88 -5.36 2.71
C ASP A 261 -29.80 -6.33 2.21
N SER A 262 -30.07 -7.01 1.09
CA SER A 262 -29.13 -7.91 0.44
C SER A 262 -27.88 -7.16 -0.03
N LEU A 263 -28.05 -6.07 -0.78
CA LEU A 263 -26.94 -5.24 -1.25
C LEU A 263 -26.12 -4.67 -0.09
N SER A 264 -26.80 -4.13 0.93
CA SER A 264 -26.15 -3.57 2.12
C SER A 264 -25.34 -4.63 2.86
N THR A 265 -25.85 -5.85 2.95
CA THR A 265 -25.14 -6.99 3.55
C THR A 265 -23.91 -7.40 2.74
N MET A 266 -24.01 -7.44 1.40
CA MET A 266 -22.88 -7.75 0.52
C MET A 266 -21.76 -6.71 0.64
N VAL A 267 -22.11 -5.42 0.58
CA VAL A 267 -21.17 -4.30 0.74
C VAL A 267 -20.49 -4.37 2.11
N LYS A 268 -21.28 -4.53 3.17
CA LYS A 268 -20.80 -4.65 4.55
C LYS A 268 -19.85 -5.82 4.73
N ASN A 269 -20.25 -7.02 4.33
CA ASN A 269 -19.43 -8.21 4.52
C ASN A 269 -18.09 -8.08 3.80
N SER A 270 -18.10 -7.54 2.57
CA SER A 270 -16.87 -7.29 1.82
C SER A 270 -15.95 -6.29 2.51
N LEU A 271 -16.48 -5.19 3.06
CA LEU A 271 -15.68 -4.20 3.78
C LEU A 271 -15.06 -4.77 5.05
N ILE A 272 -15.82 -5.54 5.84
CA ILE A 272 -15.30 -6.18 7.06
C ILE A 272 -14.22 -7.21 6.71
N ILE A 273 -14.47 -8.06 5.71
CA ILE A 273 -13.47 -9.02 5.23
C ILE A 273 -12.21 -8.29 4.73
N THR A 274 -12.37 -7.17 4.02
CA THR A 274 -11.25 -6.33 3.57
C THR A 274 -10.47 -5.77 4.77
N ARG A 275 -11.14 -5.31 5.83
CA ARG A 275 -10.48 -4.88 7.08
C ARG A 275 -9.68 -6.01 7.71
N LEU A 276 -10.22 -7.23 7.69
CA LEU A 276 -9.57 -8.43 8.25
C LEU A 276 -8.39 -8.90 7.39
N THR A 277 -8.45 -8.78 6.06
CA THR A 277 -7.35 -9.15 5.16
C THR A 277 -6.24 -8.10 5.07
N TYR A 278 -6.58 -6.82 5.27
CA TYR A 278 -5.63 -5.70 5.16
C TYR A 278 -4.44 -5.84 6.11
N GLU A 279 -4.62 -6.52 7.24
CA GLU A 279 -3.58 -6.81 8.25
C GLU A 279 -2.61 -7.93 7.84
N LEU A 280 -2.90 -8.68 6.77
CA LEU A 280 -2.06 -9.77 6.30
C LEU A 280 -1.00 -9.27 5.30
N PRO A 281 0.24 -9.80 5.37
CA PRO A 281 1.27 -9.56 4.34
C PRO A 281 0.72 -9.86 2.92
N PRO A 282 1.15 -9.15 1.87
CA PRO A 282 0.63 -9.32 0.51
C PRO A 282 0.57 -10.78 0.03
N GLY A 283 1.61 -11.58 0.29
CA GLY A 283 1.66 -13.01 -0.06
C GLY A 283 0.71 -13.93 0.74
N LEU A 284 0.09 -13.43 1.82
CA LEU A 284 -0.89 -14.13 2.64
C LEU A 284 -2.33 -13.65 2.40
N ARG A 285 -2.52 -12.68 1.49
CA ARG A 285 -3.86 -12.21 1.08
C ARG A 285 -4.48 -13.21 0.11
N TYR A 286 -4.89 -14.37 0.64
CA TYR A 286 -5.77 -15.24 -0.12
C TYR A 286 -7.07 -14.50 -0.41
N HIS A 287 -7.54 -14.57 -1.66
CA HIS A 287 -8.86 -14.06 -1.99
C HIS A 287 -9.86 -14.77 -1.06
N PRO A 288 -10.57 -14.05 -0.18
CA PRO A 288 -11.41 -14.66 0.83
C PRO A 288 -12.48 -15.48 0.10
N LEU A 289 -12.44 -16.80 0.26
CA LEU A 289 -13.35 -17.77 -0.38
C LEU A 289 -14.64 -17.94 0.42
N THR A 290 -14.99 -16.89 1.18
CA THR A 290 -16.21 -16.81 1.98
C THR A 290 -16.75 -15.39 1.88
N ASN A 291 -18.07 -15.26 1.90
CA ASN A 291 -18.75 -13.98 2.05
C ASN A 291 -19.18 -13.72 3.50
N SER A 292 -18.78 -14.58 4.45
CA SER A 292 -19.06 -14.43 5.88
C SER A 292 -17.84 -13.86 6.61
N PRO A 293 -17.92 -12.63 7.13
CA PRO A 293 -16.83 -12.06 7.93
C PRO A 293 -16.53 -12.87 9.18
N GLU A 294 -17.54 -13.51 9.77
CA GLU A 294 -17.39 -14.32 10.97
C GLU A 294 -16.65 -15.62 10.66
N ALA A 295 -17.02 -16.32 9.58
CA ALA A 295 -16.27 -17.50 9.13
C ALA A 295 -14.82 -17.14 8.80
N TYR A 296 -14.60 -15.99 8.15
CA TYR A 296 -13.26 -15.50 7.85
C TYR A 296 -12.45 -15.19 9.12
N ARG A 297 -13.07 -14.59 10.14
CA ARG A 297 -12.44 -14.30 11.43
C ARG A 297 -11.98 -15.59 12.13
N TYR A 298 -12.82 -16.61 12.18
CA TYR A 298 -12.45 -17.91 12.73
C TYR A 298 -11.32 -18.57 11.93
N TYR A 299 -11.32 -18.45 10.61
CA TYR A 299 -10.21 -18.88 9.78
C TYR A 299 -8.89 -18.19 10.16
N LEU A 300 -8.89 -16.87 10.35
CA LEU A 300 -7.69 -16.14 10.79
C LEU A 300 -7.21 -16.59 12.17
N TYR A 301 -8.12 -16.83 13.12
CA TYR A 301 -7.77 -17.38 14.43
C TYR A 301 -7.18 -18.79 14.33
N GLY A 302 -7.69 -19.61 13.42
CA GLY A 302 -7.15 -20.94 13.12
C GLY A 302 -5.72 -20.86 12.58
N ASP A 303 -5.48 -19.98 11.59
CA ASP A 303 -4.15 -19.84 11.00
C ASP A 303 -3.12 -19.26 11.98
N GLN A 304 -3.53 -18.33 12.84
CA GLN A 304 -2.69 -17.81 13.91
C GLN A 304 -2.31 -18.90 14.92
N ALA A 305 -3.28 -19.72 15.35
CA ALA A 305 -3.03 -20.84 16.27
C ALA A 305 -2.11 -21.88 15.64
N ARG A 306 -2.35 -22.25 14.38
CA ARG A 306 -1.53 -23.18 13.60
C ARG A 306 -0.09 -22.68 13.46
N SER A 307 0.10 -21.39 13.19
CA SER A 307 1.43 -20.76 13.10
C SER A 307 2.20 -20.83 14.42
N ARG A 308 1.49 -20.84 15.55
CA ARG A 308 2.05 -21.06 16.90
C ARG A 308 2.17 -22.54 17.27
N ARG A 309 1.86 -23.46 16.35
CA ARG A 309 1.80 -24.91 16.54
C ARG A 309 0.77 -25.38 17.58
N ASP A 310 -0.22 -24.55 17.89
CA ASP A 310 -1.38 -24.92 18.70
C ASP A 310 -2.45 -25.52 17.79
N TYR A 311 -2.23 -26.76 17.37
CA TYR A 311 -3.04 -27.40 16.34
C TYR A 311 -4.44 -27.80 16.82
N GLU A 312 -4.61 -28.11 18.11
CA GLU A 312 -5.94 -28.40 18.69
C GLU A 312 -6.84 -27.17 18.60
N ARG A 313 -6.31 -26.02 19.02
CA ARG A 313 -7.03 -24.76 18.88
C ARG A 313 -7.27 -24.42 17.41
N ALA A 314 -6.28 -24.61 16.54
CA ALA A 314 -6.43 -24.35 15.11
C ALA A 314 -7.57 -25.18 14.50
N LYS A 315 -7.62 -26.48 14.78
CA LYS A 315 -8.67 -27.39 14.32
C LYS A 315 -10.04 -26.93 14.79
N GLY A 316 -10.17 -26.57 16.07
CA GLY A 316 -11.39 -26.00 16.63
C GLY A 316 -11.85 -24.73 15.89
N MET A 317 -10.93 -23.79 15.64
CA MET A 317 -11.25 -22.53 14.95
C MET A 317 -11.65 -22.74 13.49
N PHE A 318 -10.93 -23.56 12.72
CA PHE A 318 -11.32 -23.87 11.35
C PHE A 318 -12.66 -24.63 11.27
N SER A 319 -12.95 -25.48 12.27
CA SER A 319 -14.25 -26.17 12.34
C SER A 319 -15.41 -25.20 12.59
N GLN A 320 -15.21 -24.16 13.42
CA GLN A 320 -16.19 -23.08 13.60
C GLN A 320 -16.38 -22.28 12.31
N ALA A 321 -15.31 -22.00 11.56
CA ALA A 321 -15.41 -21.36 10.26
C ALA A 321 -16.30 -22.16 9.29
N LEU A 322 -16.14 -23.49 9.24
CA LEU A 322 -16.98 -24.38 8.42
C LEU A 322 -18.41 -24.55 8.93
N ALA A 323 -18.63 -24.43 10.24
CA ALA A 323 -19.98 -24.45 10.80
C ALA A 323 -20.80 -23.22 10.36
N ILE A 324 -20.13 -22.09 10.14
CA ILE A 324 -20.75 -20.84 9.66
C ILE A 324 -20.86 -20.85 8.12
N ASP A 325 -19.80 -21.28 7.43
CA ASP A 325 -19.77 -21.39 5.98
C ASP A 325 -19.19 -22.74 5.55
N SER A 326 -20.08 -23.70 5.29
CA SER A 326 -19.71 -25.06 4.87
C SER A 326 -19.10 -25.11 3.45
N ASN A 327 -19.15 -24.01 2.71
CA ASN A 327 -18.51 -23.86 1.40
C ASN A 327 -17.16 -23.16 1.47
N PHE A 328 -16.66 -22.83 2.66
CA PHE A 328 -15.35 -22.18 2.81
C PHE A 328 -14.20 -23.17 2.59
N VAL A 329 -13.91 -23.47 1.31
CA VAL A 329 -12.96 -24.50 0.87
C VAL A 329 -11.57 -24.34 1.49
N MET A 330 -11.11 -23.09 1.67
CA MET A 330 -9.80 -22.84 2.29
C MET A 330 -9.76 -23.32 3.75
N ALA A 331 -10.84 -23.14 4.52
CA ALA A 331 -10.91 -23.66 5.89
C ALA A 331 -10.87 -25.21 5.91
N THR A 332 -11.53 -25.86 4.95
CA THR A 332 -11.46 -27.33 4.77
C THR A 332 -10.04 -27.80 4.49
N HIS A 333 -9.34 -27.15 3.56
CA HIS A 333 -7.94 -27.43 3.25
C HIS A 333 -7.05 -27.26 4.48
N MET A 334 -7.23 -26.17 5.23
CA MET A 334 -6.44 -25.91 6.44
C MET A 334 -6.71 -26.90 7.57
N LEU A 335 -7.92 -27.47 7.66
CA LEU A 335 -8.20 -28.60 8.58
C LEU A 335 -7.36 -29.81 8.22
N SER A 336 -7.31 -30.20 6.94
CA SER A 336 -6.46 -31.31 6.50
C SER A 336 -5.00 -31.05 6.87
N ALA A 337 -4.46 -29.89 6.50
CA ALA A 337 -3.09 -29.51 6.81
C ALA A 337 -2.80 -29.50 8.34
N THR A 338 -3.77 -29.06 9.15
CA THR A 338 -3.65 -29.07 10.61
C THR A 338 -3.64 -30.49 11.17
N CYS A 339 -4.53 -31.37 10.70
CA CYS A 339 -4.56 -32.78 11.09
C CYS A 339 -3.26 -33.50 10.71
N VAL A 340 -2.68 -33.24 9.52
CA VAL A 340 -1.35 -33.76 9.15
C VAL A 340 -0.29 -33.35 10.16
N ASN A 341 -0.25 -32.08 10.56
CA ASN A 341 0.74 -31.58 11.53
C ASN A 341 0.56 -32.18 12.94
N GLN A 342 -0.62 -32.68 13.28
CA GLN A 342 -0.90 -33.43 14.51
C GLN A 342 -0.60 -34.92 14.41
N GLY A 343 -0.35 -35.45 13.20
CA GLY A 343 -0.22 -36.89 12.95
C GLY A 343 -1.57 -37.63 12.85
N LEU A 344 -2.68 -36.91 12.71
CA LEU A 344 -4.03 -37.46 12.55
C LEU A 344 -4.33 -37.74 11.07
N TYR A 345 -3.62 -38.70 10.47
CA TYR A 345 -3.63 -38.91 9.02
C TYR A 345 -4.98 -39.35 8.44
N GLU A 346 -5.73 -40.21 9.12
CA GLU A 346 -7.06 -40.63 8.64
C GLU A 346 -8.05 -39.46 8.60
N GLU A 347 -8.05 -38.62 9.63
CA GLU A 347 -8.88 -37.41 9.68
C GLU A 347 -8.42 -36.40 8.61
N ALA A 348 -7.10 -36.25 8.45
CA ALA A 348 -6.54 -35.36 7.44
C ALA A 348 -6.93 -35.74 6.01
N LEU A 349 -6.98 -37.05 5.71
CA LEU A 349 -7.41 -37.60 4.44
C LEU A 349 -8.86 -37.23 4.13
N GLN A 350 -9.77 -37.43 5.08
CA GLN A 350 -11.18 -37.09 4.92
C GLN A 350 -11.39 -35.60 4.63
N TRP A 351 -10.61 -34.72 5.28
CA TRP A 351 -10.68 -33.28 5.02
C TRP A 351 -10.05 -32.91 3.67
N SER A 352 -8.99 -33.60 3.27
CA SER A 352 -8.36 -33.44 1.95
C SER A 352 -9.35 -33.78 0.83
N ASP A 353 -10.03 -34.93 0.91
CA ASP A 353 -11.01 -35.37 -0.09
C ASP A 353 -12.16 -34.36 -0.23
N LYS A 354 -12.69 -33.87 0.90
CA LYS A 354 -13.74 -32.83 0.91
C LYS A 354 -13.29 -31.52 0.27
N ALA A 355 -12.03 -31.13 0.45
CA ALA A 355 -11.50 -29.94 -0.20
C ALA A 355 -11.33 -30.18 -1.72
N TYR A 356 -10.84 -31.36 -2.09
CA TYR A 356 -10.59 -31.76 -3.47
C TYR A 356 -11.87 -31.84 -4.32
N GLU A 357 -12.99 -32.28 -3.74
CA GLU A 357 -14.32 -32.26 -4.39
C GLU A 357 -14.74 -30.86 -4.86
N LYS A 358 -14.28 -29.80 -4.18
CA LYS A 358 -14.62 -28.40 -4.48
C LYS A 358 -13.50 -27.64 -5.19
N ARG A 359 -12.43 -28.30 -5.64
CA ARG A 359 -11.23 -27.65 -6.20
C ARG A 359 -11.48 -26.82 -7.45
N ASP A 360 -12.50 -27.14 -8.24
CA ASP A 360 -12.85 -26.40 -9.46
C ASP A 360 -13.70 -25.15 -9.17
N GLN A 361 -14.10 -24.93 -7.91
CA GLN A 361 -14.90 -23.77 -7.48
C GLN A 361 -14.03 -22.65 -6.90
N VAL A 362 -12.70 -22.82 -6.88
CA VAL A 362 -11.77 -21.86 -6.28
C VAL A 362 -10.77 -21.32 -7.33
N PRO A 363 -10.16 -20.15 -7.09
CA PRO A 363 -9.13 -19.61 -7.98
C PRO A 363 -7.95 -20.58 -8.15
N LEU A 364 -7.27 -20.51 -9.29
CA LEU A 364 -6.17 -21.42 -9.68
C LEU A 364 -5.12 -21.59 -8.58
N LYS A 365 -4.68 -20.50 -7.95
CA LYS A 365 -3.69 -20.54 -6.85
C LYS A 365 -4.14 -21.42 -5.67
N VAL A 366 -5.42 -21.35 -5.31
CA VAL A 366 -5.99 -22.18 -4.23
C VAL A 366 -6.20 -23.61 -4.71
N LYS A 367 -6.66 -23.79 -5.95
CA LYS A 367 -6.83 -25.11 -6.56
C LYS A 367 -5.52 -25.91 -6.49
N LEU A 368 -4.40 -25.31 -6.87
CA LEU A 368 -3.08 -25.95 -6.80
C LEU A 368 -2.69 -26.35 -5.38
N LEU A 369 -2.99 -25.53 -4.36
CA LEU A 369 -2.73 -25.88 -2.96
C LEU A 369 -3.57 -27.09 -2.50
N ILE A 370 -4.84 -27.16 -2.93
CA ILE A 370 -5.73 -28.28 -2.64
C ILE A 370 -5.23 -29.55 -3.33
N GLU A 371 -4.90 -29.47 -4.61
CA GLU A 371 -4.37 -30.59 -5.40
C GLU A 371 -3.05 -31.10 -4.81
N GLN A 372 -2.13 -30.21 -4.45
CA GLN A 372 -0.88 -30.57 -3.78
C GLN A 372 -1.13 -31.26 -2.43
N ASN A 373 -2.07 -30.76 -1.62
CA ASN A 373 -2.42 -31.38 -0.34
C ASN A 373 -2.99 -32.79 -0.54
N HIS A 374 -3.88 -32.96 -1.51
CA HIS A 374 -4.46 -34.25 -1.86
C HIS A 374 -3.42 -35.25 -2.41
N ALA A 375 -2.53 -34.79 -3.29
CA ALA A 375 -1.44 -35.59 -3.83
C ALA A 375 -0.54 -36.18 -2.74
N ASN A 376 -0.36 -35.51 -1.59
CA ASN A 376 0.42 -36.06 -0.46
C ASN A 376 -0.13 -37.38 0.11
N PHE A 377 -1.42 -37.68 -0.13
CA PHE A 377 -2.05 -38.90 0.38
C PHE A 377 -2.16 -40.03 -0.67
N TYR A 378 -2.12 -39.69 -1.96
CA TYR A 378 -2.46 -40.63 -3.04
C TYR A 378 -1.37 -40.78 -4.13
N GLU A 379 -0.50 -39.79 -4.30
CA GLU A 379 0.37 -39.68 -5.48
C GLU A 379 1.86 -39.86 -5.16
N THR A 380 2.66 -40.04 -6.21
CA THR A 380 4.10 -40.24 -6.10
C THR A 380 4.84 -38.91 -5.84
N PRO A 381 6.05 -38.92 -5.25
CA PRO A 381 6.83 -37.71 -5.00
C PRO A 381 7.12 -36.85 -6.24
N LEU A 382 7.06 -37.43 -7.45
CA LEU A 382 7.32 -36.74 -8.72
C LEU A 382 6.14 -35.85 -9.14
N GLU A 383 4.90 -36.35 -9.00
CA GLU A 383 3.68 -35.59 -9.28
C GLU A 383 3.53 -34.41 -8.31
N LYS A 384 3.94 -34.60 -7.05
CA LYS A 384 4.03 -33.55 -6.03
C LYS A 384 4.95 -32.38 -6.42
N ILE A 385 6.07 -32.66 -7.09
CA ILE A 385 7.03 -31.62 -7.53
C ILE A 385 6.41 -30.78 -8.65
N GLY A 386 5.67 -31.40 -9.59
CA GLY A 386 5.03 -30.69 -10.69
C GLY A 386 4.01 -29.63 -10.25
N TYR A 387 3.22 -29.89 -9.20
CA TYR A 387 2.29 -28.88 -8.65
C TYR A 387 3.01 -27.72 -7.95
N LEU A 388 4.13 -28.01 -7.27
CA LEU A 388 4.95 -27.00 -6.61
C LEU A 388 5.66 -26.09 -7.63
N GLU A 389 6.15 -26.66 -8.73
CA GLU A 389 6.76 -25.91 -9.83
C GLU A 389 5.76 -24.95 -10.47
N GLN A 390 4.53 -25.42 -10.75
CA GLN A 390 3.46 -24.57 -11.28
C GLN A 390 3.03 -23.45 -10.32
N TYR A 391 3.01 -23.74 -9.01
CA TYR A 391 2.71 -22.71 -8.01
C TYR A 391 3.79 -21.62 -7.97
N LEU A 392 5.07 -22.00 -8.04
CA LEU A 392 6.20 -21.07 -8.07
C LEU A 392 6.22 -20.23 -9.34
N GLU A 393 5.94 -20.82 -10.51
CA GLU A 393 5.83 -20.06 -11.76
C GLU A 393 4.73 -19.00 -11.71
N ILE A 394 3.59 -19.29 -11.06
CA ILE A 394 2.49 -18.32 -10.89
C ILE A 394 2.88 -17.20 -9.91
N ASP A 395 3.59 -17.52 -8.83
CA ASP A 395 4.06 -16.53 -7.85
C ASP A 395 5.11 -15.60 -8.49
N ASP A 396 6.00 -16.13 -9.34
CA ASP A 396 6.99 -15.33 -10.07
C ASP A 396 6.37 -14.44 -11.17
N LEU A 397 5.25 -14.87 -11.77
CA LEU A 397 4.51 -14.09 -12.76
C LEU A 397 3.60 -13.01 -12.13
N TYR A 398 3.24 -13.15 -10.86
CA TYR A 398 2.40 -12.22 -10.10
C TYR A 398 2.93 -12.02 -8.66
N PRO A 399 4.10 -11.36 -8.50
CA PRO A 399 4.83 -11.26 -7.23
C PRO A 399 4.17 -10.40 -6.15
#